data_AF-A0A942GGV8-F1
#
_entry.id   AF-A0A942GGV8-F1
#
_cell.length_a   1.000
_cell.length_b   1.000
_cell.length_c   1.000
_cell.angle_alpha   90.00
_cell.angle_beta   90.00
_cell.angle_gamma   90.00
#
_symmetry.space_group_name_H-M   'P 1'
#
loop_
_entity.id
_entity.type
_entity.pdbx_description
1 polymer ?
#
loop_
_entity_poly.entity_id
_entity_poly.type
_entity_poly.pdbx_seq_one_letter_code
_entity_poly.pdbx_strand_id
1 'polypeptide(L)'
;MDERIYLRPSGINTFRECGAKYLFQFVENVQAPNKIHLAFGNSIHKANEVNFSQKVETKTDLPTEEVKQIFSDEFDNELSEVDKNDFALINPGQMKDGGLKLIEHYQKFYAPRIMPVAVEQRIKVTFKNYDYGLSCKIDVYDQDGIIIDHKSTKKKVNGAVPEDYKLQVGGAYVIAEEATKREVKGARIDYFDWVRNEFHPIAVPIDKEYFMNIFQITGDAIKAGIFMPNRKSFFCSKRYCKYWNICESKYGGKVKE
;
A
#
# COMPACT_ATOMS: atom_id res chain seq x y z
N MET A 1 -26.32 3.64 -14.33
CA MET A 1 -25.31 3.09 -13.42
C MET A 1 -24.34 4.23 -13.18
N ASP A 2 -24.25 4.77 -11.96
CA ASP A 2 -23.43 5.97 -11.69
C ASP A 2 -21.95 5.60 -11.92
N GLU A 3 -21.38 6.01 -13.05
CA GLU A 3 -20.01 5.68 -13.50
C GLU A 3 -19.00 6.55 -12.76
N ARG A 4 -19.15 6.63 -11.44
CA ARG A 4 -18.39 7.49 -10.55
C ARG A 4 -16.97 6.97 -10.42
N ILE A 5 -15.99 7.83 -10.68
CA ILE A 5 -14.57 7.51 -10.51
C ILE A 5 -14.27 7.37 -9.02
N TYR A 6 -13.56 6.32 -8.62
CA TYR A 6 -13.11 6.14 -7.24
C TYR A 6 -11.59 6.26 -7.14
N LEU A 7 -11.11 7.28 -6.44
CA LEU A 7 -9.70 7.50 -6.19
C LEU A 7 -9.23 6.63 -5.03
N ARG A 8 -8.08 5.98 -5.19
CA ARG A 8 -7.41 5.23 -4.12
C ARG A 8 -6.27 6.08 -3.55
N PRO A 9 -5.97 6.05 -2.24
CA PRO A 9 -4.87 6.82 -1.68
C PRO A 9 -3.51 6.54 -2.33
N SER A 10 -3.21 5.28 -2.69
CA SER A 10 -2.01 4.96 -3.46
C SER A 10 -2.01 5.55 -4.88
N GLY A 11 -3.19 5.67 -5.50
CA GLY A 11 -3.39 6.37 -6.77
C GLY A 11 -3.17 7.89 -6.62
N ILE A 12 -3.69 8.49 -5.56
CA ILE A 12 -3.47 9.92 -5.23
C ILE A 12 -1.97 10.20 -5.05
N ASN A 13 -1.26 9.36 -4.29
CA ASN A 13 0.19 9.47 -4.15
C ASN A 13 0.91 9.31 -5.50
N THR A 14 0.47 8.39 -6.35
CA THR A 14 1.03 8.24 -7.71
C THR A 14 0.82 9.48 -8.57
N PHE A 15 -0.37 10.11 -8.49
CA PHE A 15 -0.67 11.35 -9.22
C PHE A 15 0.20 12.50 -8.75
N ARG A 16 0.35 12.67 -7.43
CA ARG A 16 1.20 13.71 -6.81
C ARG A 16 2.67 13.57 -7.20
N GLU A 17 3.18 12.34 -7.27
CA GLU A 17 4.54 12.07 -7.74
C GLU A 17 4.70 12.42 -9.23
N CYS A 18 3.76 11.95 -10.07
CA CYS A 18 3.74 12.23 -11.52
C CYS A 18 2.37 11.93 -12.14
N GLY A 19 1.66 12.98 -12.59
CA GLY A 19 0.35 12.85 -13.23
C GLY A 19 0.38 11.97 -14.50
N ALA A 20 1.45 12.06 -15.31
CA ALA A 20 1.61 11.17 -16.46
C ALA A 20 1.73 9.69 -16.07
N LYS A 21 2.39 9.37 -14.94
CA LYS A 21 2.46 7.99 -14.44
C LYS A 21 1.08 7.50 -14.02
N TYR A 22 0.29 8.34 -13.38
CA TYR A 22 -1.10 8.02 -13.02
C TYR A 22 -1.93 7.69 -14.27
N LEU A 23 -1.84 8.52 -15.31
CA LEU A 23 -2.51 8.31 -16.60
C LEU A 23 -2.18 6.92 -17.15
N PHE A 24 -0.91 6.59 -17.32
CA PHE A 24 -0.52 5.30 -17.89
C PHE A 24 -0.95 4.11 -17.01
N GLN A 25 -0.83 4.25 -15.70
CA GLN A 25 -1.07 3.15 -14.78
C GLN A 25 -2.56 2.88 -14.54
N PHE A 26 -3.37 3.92 -14.33
CA PHE A 26 -4.74 3.77 -13.84
C PHE A 26 -5.82 4.13 -14.86
N VAL A 27 -5.50 4.97 -15.85
CA VAL A 27 -6.46 5.39 -16.87
C VAL A 27 -6.28 4.56 -18.15
N GLU A 28 -5.04 4.45 -18.64
CA GLU A 28 -4.72 3.67 -19.85
C GLU A 28 -4.42 2.19 -19.53
N ASN A 29 -4.32 1.81 -18.25
CA ASN A 29 -4.08 0.44 -17.78
C ASN A 29 -2.88 -0.26 -18.44
N VAL A 30 -1.81 0.50 -18.69
CA VAL A 30 -0.57 -0.02 -19.29
C VAL A 30 0.06 -1.02 -18.32
N GLN A 31 0.05 -2.29 -18.73
CA GLN A 31 0.62 -3.40 -17.98
C GLN A 31 2.13 -3.26 -17.90
N ALA A 32 2.69 -3.52 -16.73
CA ALA A 32 4.13 -3.60 -16.53
C ALA A 32 4.43 -4.53 -15.36
N PRO A 33 5.47 -5.37 -15.48
CA PRO A 33 5.73 -6.46 -14.54
C PRO A 33 5.97 -5.94 -13.13
N ASN A 34 5.64 -6.79 -12.15
CA ASN A 34 5.84 -6.48 -10.75
C ASN A 34 7.33 -6.57 -10.39
N LYS A 35 7.70 -5.81 -9.36
CA LYS A 35 9.03 -5.85 -8.76
C LYS A 35 9.04 -6.83 -7.60
N ILE A 36 10.17 -7.49 -7.34
CA ILE A 36 10.28 -8.51 -6.28
C ILE A 36 9.90 -7.97 -4.89
N HIS A 37 10.15 -6.70 -4.62
CA HIS A 37 9.74 -6.05 -3.37
C HIS A 37 8.22 -5.97 -3.18
N LEU A 38 7.45 -5.86 -4.28
CA LEU A 38 5.98 -5.88 -4.23
C LEU A 38 5.48 -7.29 -3.95
N ALA A 39 6.05 -8.31 -4.62
CA ALA A 39 5.77 -9.72 -4.34
C ALA A 39 5.94 -10.02 -2.85
N PHE A 40 7.09 -9.66 -2.27
CA PHE A 40 7.35 -9.85 -0.85
C PHE A 40 6.34 -9.14 0.07
N GLY A 41 6.01 -7.89 -0.23
CA GLY A 41 5.01 -7.14 0.52
C GLY A 41 3.63 -7.81 0.46
N ASN A 42 3.19 -8.19 -0.74
CA ASN A 42 1.91 -8.87 -0.96
C ASN A 42 1.84 -10.18 -0.17
N SER A 43 2.91 -10.98 -0.14
CA SER A 43 2.95 -12.22 0.64
C SER A 43 2.83 -11.99 2.15
N ILE A 44 3.40 -10.90 2.68
CA ILE A 44 3.20 -10.51 4.09
C ILE A 44 1.74 -10.14 4.35
N HIS A 45 1.15 -9.31 3.49
CA HIS A 45 -0.27 -8.96 3.60
C HIS A 45 -1.14 -10.21 3.54
N LYS A 46 -0.87 -11.13 2.62
CA LYS A 46 -1.66 -12.35 2.47
C LYS A 46 -1.61 -13.25 3.71
N ALA A 47 -0.41 -13.47 4.26
CA ALA A 47 -0.24 -14.26 5.47
C ALA A 47 -1.00 -13.65 6.65
N ASN A 48 -0.92 -12.32 6.82
CA ASN A 48 -1.63 -11.61 7.88
C ASN A 48 -3.15 -11.55 7.63
N GLU A 49 -3.59 -11.38 6.38
CA GLU A 49 -5.00 -11.41 5.99
C GLU A 49 -5.63 -12.73 6.43
N VAL A 50 -5.02 -13.87 6.09
CA VAL A 50 -5.57 -15.19 6.42
C VAL A 50 -5.62 -15.38 7.93
N ASN A 51 -4.52 -15.06 8.64
CA ASN A 51 -4.50 -15.15 10.10
C ASN A 51 -5.57 -14.28 10.75
N PHE A 52 -5.66 -12.99 10.38
CA PHE A 52 -6.57 -12.07 11.04
C PHE A 52 -8.03 -12.30 10.64
N SER A 53 -8.30 -12.68 9.39
CA SER A 53 -9.67 -12.91 8.93
C SER A 53 -10.35 -14.02 9.73
N GLN A 54 -9.67 -15.15 9.95
CA GLN A 54 -10.21 -16.20 10.81
C GLN A 54 -10.26 -15.75 12.29
N LYS A 55 -9.27 -14.97 12.75
CA LYS A 55 -9.20 -14.47 14.13
C LYS A 55 -10.37 -13.55 14.49
N VAL A 56 -10.99 -12.87 13.51
CA VAL A 56 -12.22 -12.10 13.74
C VAL A 56 -13.29 -12.98 14.41
N GLU A 57 -13.41 -14.25 14.02
CA GLU A 57 -14.40 -15.19 14.54
C GLU A 57 -13.85 -16.02 15.72
N THR A 58 -12.68 -16.62 15.54
CA THR A 58 -12.10 -17.59 16.50
C THR A 58 -11.44 -16.94 17.71
N LYS A 59 -11.13 -15.63 17.63
CA LYS A 59 -10.39 -14.84 18.63
C LYS A 59 -9.00 -15.38 18.96
N THR A 60 -8.48 -16.30 18.15
CA THR A 60 -7.17 -16.94 18.34
C THR A 60 -6.37 -16.86 17.05
N ASP A 61 -5.05 -16.66 17.12
CA ASP A 61 -4.18 -16.70 15.94
C ASP A 61 -4.04 -18.14 15.41
N LEU A 62 -3.77 -18.27 14.11
CA LEU A 62 -3.35 -19.53 13.52
C LEU A 62 -1.98 -19.95 14.09
N PRO A 63 -1.67 -21.25 14.11
CA PRO A 63 -0.33 -21.73 14.40
C PRO A 63 0.73 -21.02 13.51
N THR A 64 1.82 -20.58 14.13
CA THR A 64 2.88 -19.82 13.44
C THR A 64 3.40 -20.50 12.17
N GLU A 65 3.55 -21.82 12.18
CA GLU A 65 4.02 -22.59 11.01
C GLU A 65 3.01 -22.57 9.86
N GLU A 66 1.71 -22.50 10.14
CA GLU A 66 0.68 -22.36 9.10
C GLU A 66 0.76 -20.99 8.43
N VAL A 67 0.95 -19.92 9.22
CA VAL A 67 1.12 -18.56 8.67
C VAL A 67 2.40 -18.44 7.86
N LYS A 68 3.49 -19.08 8.29
CA LYS A 68 4.75 -19.18 7.53
C LYS A 68 4.58 -19.92 6.20
N GLN A 69 3.80 -21.00 6.21
CA GLN A 69 3.49 -21.75 4.98
C GLN A 69 2.70 -20.88 3.99
N ILE A 70 1.67 -20.16 4.46
CA ILE A 70 0.89 -19.23 3.62
C ILE A 70 1.80 -18.16 3.00
N PHE A 71 2.68 -17.55 3.80
CA PHE A 71 3.65 -16.60 3.28
C PHE A 71 4.55 -17.23 2.19
N SER A 72 5.07 -18.42 2.46
CA SER A 72 5.97 -19.15 1.55
C SER A 72 5.31 -19.43 0.21
N ASP A 73 4.08 -19.95 0.23
CA ASP A 73 3.34 -20.34 -0.97
C ASP A 73 2.94 -19.10 -1.78
N GLU A 74 2.47 -18.04 -1.13
CA GLU A 74 2.13 -16.79 -1.81
C GLU A 74 3.37 -16.14 -2.42
N PHE A 75 4.52 -16.21 -1.75
CA PHE A 75 5.76 -15.65 -2.28
C PHE A 75 6.21 -16.38 -3.54
N ASP A 76 6.14 -17.72 -3.54
CA ASP A 76 6.48 -18.51 -4.73
C ASP A 76 5.51 -18.23 -5.90
N ASN A 77 4.22 -18.05 -5.60
CA ASN A 77 3.21 -17.68 -6.60
C ASN A 77 3.49 -16.29 -7.20
N GLU A 78 3.70 -15.27 -6.37
CA GLU A 78 3.99 -13.89 -6.81
C GLU A 78 5.30 -13.80 -7.59
N LEU A 79 6.33 -14.59 -7.23
CA LEU A 79 7.60 -14.64 -7.95
C LEU A 79 7.46 -15.04 -9.42
N SER A 80 6.42 -15.79 -9.79
CA SER A 80 6.18 -16.19 -11.18
C SER A 80 5.84 -14.99 -12.11
N GLU A 81 5.33 -13.90 -11.53
CA GLU A 81 4.90 -12.68 -12.23
C GLU A 81 5.92 -11.52 -12.11
N VAL A 82 7.07 -11.77 -11.47
CA VAL A 82 8.13 -10.77 -11.26
C VAL A 82 9.04 -10.65 -12.49
N ASP A 83 9.46 -9.42 -12.78
CA ASP A 83 10.52 -9.14 -13.75
C ASP A 83 11.83 -9.86 -13.36
N LYS A 84 12.20 -10.90 -14.10
CA LYS A 84 13.39 -11.73 -13.82
C LYS A 84 14.71 -10.93 -13.76
N ASN A 85 14.76 -9.74 -14.35
CA ASN A 85 15.92 -8.86 -14.22
C ASN A 85 16.16 -8.42 -12.76
N ASP A 86 15.14 -8.41 -11.92
CA ASP A 86 15.27 -8.11 -10.48
C ASP A 86 16.10 -9.18 -9.75
N PHE A 87 16.14 -10.43 -10.24
CA PHE A 87 16.86 -11.53 -9.58
C PHE A 87 18.37 -11.38 -9.66
N ALA A 88 18.88 -10.56 -10.58
CA ALA A 88 20.29 -10.21 -10.65
C ALA A 88 20.74 -9.30 -9.48
N LEU A 89 19.80 -8.60 -8.84
CA LEU A 89 20.08 -7.64 -7.77
C LEU A 89 19.68 -8.15 -6.39
N ILE A 90 18.69 -9.04 -6.32
CA ILE A 90 18.09 -9.54 -5.08
C ILE A 90 17.93 -11.04 -5.20
N ASN A 91 18.49 -11.78 -4.25
CA ASN A 91 18.32 -13.23 -4.17
C ASN A 91 16.92 -13.54 -3.59
N PRO A 92 16.02 -14.19 -4.36
CA PRO A 92 14.66 -14.49 -3.87
C PRO A 92 14.64 -15.42 -2.66
N GLY A 93 15.53 -16.42 -2.60
CA GLY A 93 15.62 -17.36 -1.48
C GLY A 93 15.99 -16.67 -0.17
N GLN A 94 17.01 -15.80 -0.20
CA GLN A 94 17.39 -15.00 0.99
C GLN A 94 16.26 -14.07 1.44
N MET A 95 15.53 -13.50 0.48
CA MET A 95 14.37 -12.65 0.79
C MET A 95 13.25 -13.45 1.44
N LYS A 96 12.96 -14.65 0.93
CA LYS A 96 11.98 -15.59 1.51
C LYS A 96 12.34 -15.98 2.93
N ASP A 97 13.59 -16.37 3.18
CA ASP A 97 14.09 -16.72 4.52
C ASP A 97 13.94 -15.57 5.52
N GLY A 98 14.22 -14.33 5.07
CA GLY A 98 14.00 -13.13 5.87
C GLY A 98 12.52 -12.91 6.19
N GLY A 99 11.64 -13.11 5.21
CA GLY A 99 10.19 -13.04 5.40
C GLY A 99 9.66 -14.06 6.40
N LEU A 100 10.12 -15.31 6.34
CA LEU A 100 9.72 -16.35 7.29
C LEU A 100 10.07 -15.99 8.74
N LYS A 101 11.27 -15.44 8.97
CA LYS A 101 11.71 -14.97 10.28
C LYS A 101 10.89 -13.78 10.78
N LEU A 102 10.54 -12.86 9.87
CA LEU A 102 9.69 -11.72 10.19
C LEU A 102 8.27 -12.14 10.56
N ILE A 103 7.67 -13.06 9.80
CA ILE A 103 6.34 -13.61 10.10
C ILE A 103 6.36 -14.31 11.46
N GLU A 104 7.37 -15.15 11.72
CA GLU A 104 7.51 -15.82 13.01
C GLU A 104 7.58 -14.83 14.19
N HIS A 105 8.41 -13.78 14.04
CA HIS A 105 8.54 -12.74 15.05
C HIS A 105 7.22 -11.98 15.26
N TYR A 106 6.55 -11.60 14.18
CA TYR A 106 5.28 -10.88 14.23
C TYR A 106 4.17 -11.71 14.90
N GLN A 107 4.04 -12.98 14.51
CA GLN A 107 3.07 -13.92 15.08
C GLN A 107 3.31 -14.19 16.56
N LYS A 108 4.58 -14.19 17.00
CA LYS A 108 4.91 -14.43 18.41
C LYS A 108 4.67 -13.22 19.32
N PHE A 109 4.96 -12.01 18.84
CA PHE A 109 5.05 -10.84 19.72
C PHE A 109 4.00 -9.75 19.47
N TYR A 110 3.40 -9.69 18.27
CA TYR A 110 2.54 -8.58 17.85
C TYR A 110 1.13 -9.03 17.49
N ALA A 111 0.98 -10.05 16.63
CA ALA A 111 -0.33 -10.56 16.22
C ALA A 111 -1.26 -10.90 17.41
N PRO A 112 -0.78 -11.52 18.51
CA PRO A 112 -1.62 -11.86 19.66
C PRO A 112 -2.25 -10.64 20.36
N ARG A 113 -1.63 -9.46 20.24
CA ARG A 113 -2.10 -8.21 20.84
C ARG A 113 -3.12 -7.47 19.97
N ILE A 114 -3.34 -7.94 18.74
CA ILE A 114 -4.27 -7.35 17.78
C ILE A 114 -5.52 -8.23 17.78
N MET A 115 -6.65 -7.63 18.14
CA MET A 115 -7.96 -8.27 18.03
C MET A 115 -8.75 -7.62 16.89
N PRO A 116 -8.76 -8.22 15.69
CA PRO A 116 -9.37 -7.59 14.53
C PRO A 116 -10.90 -7.57 14.62
N VAL A 117 -11.49 -6.49 14.13
CA VAL A 117 -12.94 -6.36 13.88
C VAL A 117 -13.22 -6.41 12.38
N ALA A 118 -12.34 -5.85 11.56
CA ALA A 118 -12.37 -6.02 10.11
C ALA A 118 -10.96 -6.17 9.54
N VAL A 119 -10.85 -6.93 8.45
CA VAL A 119 -9.59 -7.29 7.80
C VAL A 119 -9.77 -7.15 6.29
N GLU A 120 -8.76 -6.58 5.63
CA GLU A 120 -8.71 -6.33 4.18
C GLU A 120 -9.97 -5.69 3.59
N GLN A 121 -10.60 -4.83 4.39
CA GLN A 121 -11.92 -4.31 4.12
C GLN A 121 -11.88 -3.25 3.02
N ARG A 122 -12.72 -3.45 2.00
CA ARG A 122 -12.89 -2.50 0.91
C ARG A 122 -14.05 -1.56 1.22
N ILE A 123 -13.75 -0.28 1.35
CA ILE A 123 -14.75 0.76 1.62
C ILE A 123 -14.77 1.73 0.44
N LYS A 124 -15.98 2.10 0.02
CA LYS A 124 -16.24 3.14 -0.97
C LYS A 124 -17.03 4.25 -0.32
N VAL A 125 -16.48 5.47 -0.33
CA VAL A 125 -17.13 6.67 0.20
C VAL A 125 -17.52 7.57 -0.97
N THR A 126 -18.74 8.08 -0.91
CA THR A 126 -19.21 9.13 -1.82
C THR A 126 -19.37 10.42 -1.03
N PHE A 127 -19.12 11.54 -1.70
CA PHE A 127 -19.23 12.86 -1.10
C PHE A 127 -20.26 13.67 -1.88
N LYS A 128 -21.10 14.43 -1.18
CA LYS A 128 -22.27 15.12 -1.76
C LYS A 128 -21.89 16.08 -2.90
N ASN A 129 -20.74 16.75 -2.78
CA ASN A 129 -20.31 17.82 -3.69
C ASN A 129 -19.25 17.36 -4.71
N TYR A 130 -19.02 16.05 -4.84
CA TYR A 130 -17.98 15.50 -5.70
C TYR A 130 -18.53 14.41 -6.61
N ASP A 131 -18.15 14.49 -7.89
CA ASP A 131 -18.49 13.50 -8.92
C ASP A 131 -17.52 12.31 -8.93
N TYR A 132 -16.68 12.22 -7.90
CA TYR A 132 -15.75 11.13 -7.64
C TYR A 132 -15.82 10.74 -6.16
N GLY A 133 -15.49 9.48 -5.88
CA GLY A 133 -15.48 8.89 -4.54
C GLY A 133 -14.09 8.48 -4.08
N LEU A 134 -13.99 8.10 -2.82
CA LEU A 134 -12.80 7.50 -2.23
C LEU A 134 -12.98 5.98 -2.18
N SER A 135 -11.98 5.21 -2.59
CA SER A 135 -11.93 3.77 -2.38
C SER A 135 -10.68 3.38 -1.59
N CYS A 136 -10.89 2.74 -0.46
CA CYS A 136 -9.84 2.26 0.42
C CYS A 136 -9.89 0.74 0.55
N LYS A 137 -8.74 0.14 0.81
CA LYS A 137 -8.57 -1.24 1.24
C LYS A 137 -7.74 -1.16 2.52
N ILE A 138 -8.37 -1.37 3.67
CA ILE A 138 -7.74 -1.22 4.99
C ILE A 138 -7.33 -2.60 5.47
N ASP A 139 -6.05 -2.79 5.81
CA ASP A 139 -5.51 -4.10 6.17
C ASP A 139 -6.16 -4.64 7.44
N VAL A 140 -6.16 -3.87 8.53
CA VAL A 140 -6.83 -4.23 9.79
C VAL A 140 -7.45 -2.99 10.46
N TYR A 141 -8.67 -3.14 10.94
CA TYR A 141 -9.29 -2.28 11.96
C TYR A 141 -9.56 -3.13 13.19
N ASP A 142 -8.97 -2.78 14.34
CA ASP A 142 -9.04 -3.56 15.57
C ASP A 142 -10.15 -3.11 16.53
N GLN A 143 -10.35 -3.88 17.60
CA GLN A 143 -11.39 -3.62 18.61
C GLN A 143 -11.17 -2.33 19.41
N ASP A 144 -9.93 -1.82 19.45
CA ASP A 144 -9.57 -0.62 20.17
C ASP A 144 -9.79 0.64 19.31
N GLY A 145 -10.31 0.48 18.09
CA GLY A 145 -10.54 1.56 17.15
C GLY A 145 -9.26 2.01 16.45
N ILE A 146 -8.25 1.13 16.35
CA ILE A 146 -6.98 1.43 15.70
C ILE A 146 -6.95 0.86 14.29
N ILE A 147 -6.61 1.71 13.33
CA ILE A 147 -6.28 1.30 11.96
C ILE A 147 -4.81 0.86 11.93
N ILE A 148 -4.55 -0.33 11.40
CA ILE A 148 -3.21 -0.88 11.25
C ILE A 148 -2.96 -1.17 9.77
N ASP A 149 -1.90 -0.59 9.23
CA ASP A 149 -1.44 -0.80 7.85
C ASP A 149 -0.06 -1.47 7.87
N HIS A 150 0.08 -2.62 7.21
CA HIS A 150 1.34 -3.36 7.16
C HIS A 150 2.22 -2.83 6.03
N LYS A 151 3.52 -2.67 6.28
CA LYS A 151 4.47 -2.22 5.24
C LYS A 151 5.80 -2.95 5.36
N SER A 152 6.30 -3.47 4.25
CA SER A 152 7.67 -4.00 4.20
C SER A 152 8.66 -2.92 3.76
N THR A 153 9.85 -2.93 4.34
CA THR A 153 10.89 -1.94 4.03
C THR A 153 12.29 -2.53 4.12
N LYS A 154 13.20 -2.01 3.28
CA LYS A 154 14.65 -2.21 3.43
C LYS A 154 15.36 -1.03 4.09
N LYS A 155 14.67 0.11 4.16
CA LYS A 155 15.18 1.34 4.77
C LYS A 155 15.04 1.21 6.28
N LYS A 156 16.08 1.63 6.99
CA LYS A 156 16.06 1.73 8.45
C LYS A 156 14.88 2.58 8.89
N VAL A 157 14.06 2.07 9.80
CA VAL A 157 12.97 2.81 10.41
C VAL A 157 13.53 3.72 11.50
N ASN A 158 13.24 5.03 11.41
CA ASN A 158 13.74 6.05 12.32
C ASN A 158 12.62 6.73 13.14
N GLY A 159 11.42 6.14 13.15
CA GLY A 159 10.24 6.69 13.82
C GLY A 159 9.48 7.77 13.06
N ALA A 160 10.02 8.27 11.94
CA ALA A 160 9.29 9.22 11.10
C ALA A 160 8.37 8.49 10.12
N VAL A 161 7.13 8.98 9.98
CA VAL A 161 6.17 8.50 8.99
C VAL A 161 6.32 9.32 7.70
N PRO A 162 6.63 8.71 6.54
CA PRO A 162 6.58 9.36 5.24
C PRO A 162 5.24 10.04 4.96
N GLU A 163 5.28 11.20 4.30
CA GLU A 163 4.10 12.02 4.05
C GLU A 163 2.99 11.28 3.29
N ASP A 164 3.37 10.45 2.32
CA ASP A 164 2.44 9.63 1.54
C ASP A 164 1.66 8.63 2.40
N TYR A 165 2.29 8.10 3.46
CA TYR A 165 1.61 7.20 4.38
C TYR A 165 0.77 7.93 5.42
N LYS A 166 1.13 9.16 5.81
CA LYS A 166 0.22 10.01 6.61
C LYS A 166 -1.05 10.30 5.84
N LEU A 167 -0.91 10.70 4.57
CA LEU A 167 -2.04 10.97 3.68
C LEU A 167 -2.94 9.73 3.51
N GLN A 168 -2.33 8.56 3.32
CA GLN A 168 -3.05 7.30 3.15
C GLN A 168 -3.72 6.82 4.45
N VAL A 169 -2.94 6.60 5.50
CA VAL A 169 -3.38 5.93 6.73
C VAL A 169 -4.06 6.92 7.68
N GLY A 170 -3.45 8.07 7.93
CA GLY A 170 -3.96 9.11 8.84
C GLY A 170 -5.04 10.01 8.23
N GLY A 171 -5.25 9.94 6.92
CA GLY A 171 -6.28 10.70 6.21
C GLY A 171 -7.33 9.80 5.58
N ALA A 172 -6.97 9.14 4.48
CA ALA A 172 -7.90 8.38 3.66
C ALA A 172 -8.59 7.24 4.41
N TYR A 173 -7.81 6.42 5.13
CA TYR A 173 -8.35 5.25 5.83
C TYR A 173 -9.23 5.67 7.01
N VAL A 174 -8.85 6.71 7.76
CA VAL A 174 -9.69 7.27 8.84
C VAL A 174 -11.05 7.69 8.31
N ILE A 175 -11.09 8.49 7.23
CA ILE A 175 -12.35 8.96 6.62
C ILE A 175 -13.20 7.79 6.11
N ALA A 176 -12.56 6.83 5.45
CA ALA A 176 -13.26 5.65 4.95
C ALA A 176 -13.88 4.83 6.09
N GLU A 177 -13.13 4.62 7.15
CA GLU A 177 -13.56 3.84 8.31
C GLU A 177 -14.68 4.52 9.08
N GLU A 178 -14.58 5.83 9.33
CA GLU A 178 -15.65 6.63 9.96
C GLU A 178 -16.95 6.62 9.15
N ALA A 179 -16.88 6.51 7.81
CA ALA A 179 -18.06 6.39 6.96
C ALA A 179 -18.84 5.08 7.21
N THR A 180 -18.22 4.08 7.84
CA THR A 180 -18.90 2.85 8.30
C THR A 180 -19.59 3.01 9.66
N LYS A 181 -19.55 4.22 10.24
CA LYS A 181 -20.04 4.55 11.61
C LYS A 181 -19.21 3.93 12.74
N ARG A 182 -17.98 3.52 12.46
CA ARG A 182 -17.01 3.10 13.49
C ARG A 182 -16.12 4.27 13.89
N GLU A 183 -15.82 4.36 15.18
CA GLU A 183 -14.95 5.39 15.73
C GLU A 183 -13.48 5.01 15.53
N VAL A 184 -12.69 5.91 14.93
CA VAL A 184 -11.24 5.72 14.80
C VAL A 184 -10.53 6.50 15.90
N LYS A 185 -9.87 5.78 16.81
CA LYS A 185 -9.12 6.36 17.94
C LYS A 185 -7.65 6.58 17.64
N GLY A 186 -7.13 5.88 16.64
CA GLY A 186 -5.73 6.01 16.23
C GLY A 186 -5.44 5.25 14.95
N ALA A 187 -4.25 5.48 14.42
CA ALA A 187 -3.75 4.73 13.28
C ALA A 187 -2.25 4.48 13.43
N ARG A 188 -1.76 3.37 12.90
CA ARG A 188 -0.34 3.04 12.90
C ARG A 188 0.07 2.27 11.66
N ILE A 189 1.36 2.31 11.37
CA ILE A 189 2.01 1.46 10.37
C ILE A 189 2.87 0.45 11.10
N ASP A 190 2.68 -0.80 10.73
CA ASP A 190 3.44 -1.93 11.24
C ASP A 190 4.52 -2.26 10.21
N TYR A 191 5.74 -1.72 10.42
CA TYR A 191 6.86 -1.89 9.49
C TYR A 191 7.59 -3.21 9.72
N PHE A 192 7.74 -3.98 8.65
CA PHE A 192 8.57 -5.17 8.54
C PHE A 192 9.91 -4.80 7.87
N ASP A 193 10.97 -4.59 8.66
CA ASP A 193 12.33 -4.36 8.14
C ASP A 193 12.99 -5.70 7.83
N TRP A 194 12.91 -6.12 6.57
CA TRP A 194 13.38 -7.43 6.13
C TRP A 194 14.90 -7.54 6.02
N VAL A 195 15.61 -6.42 6.05
CA VAL A 195 17.09 -6.42 6.04
C VAL A 195 17.61 -6.65 7.46
N ARG A 196 16.97 -6.05 8.47
CA ARG A 196 17.38 -6.16 9.88
C ARG A 196 16.64 -7.26 10.63
N ASN A 197 15.59 -7.82 10.03
CA ASN A 197 14.67 -8.75 10.69
C ASN A 197 14.06 -8.11 11.95
N GLU A 198 13.69 -6.83 11.84
CA GLU A 198 13.10 -6.02 12.91
C GLU A 198 11.68 -5.64 12.55
N PHE A 199 10.87 -5.40 13.57
CA PHE A 199 9.50 -4.94 13.44
C PHE A 199 9.29 -3.64 14.21
N HIS A 200 8.64 -2.66 13.57
CA HIS A 200 8.45 -1.33 14.15
C HIS A 200 7.00 -0.84 13.98
N PRO A 201 6.17 -0.88 15.04
CA PRO A 201 4.88 -0.23 15.03
C PRO A 201 5.07 1.27 15.25
N ILE A 202 4.68 2.09 14.27
CA ILE A 202 4.83 3.55 14.30
C ILE A 202 3.45 4.19 14.22
N ALA A 203 3.08 4.99 15.23
CA ALA A 203 1.84 5.76 15.22
C ALA A 203 1.85 6.78 14.08
N VAL A 204 0.71 6.91 13.40
CA VAL A 204 0.50 7.84 12.30
C VAL A 204 -0.34 9.02 12.79
N PRO A 205 0.12 10.27 12.61
CA PRO A 205 -0.71 11.43 12.91
C PRO A 205 -1.94 11.46 11.98
N ILE A 206 -3.10 11.73 12.56
CA ILE A 206 -4.37 11.84 11.84
C ILE A 206 -4.52 13.27 11.32
N ASP A 207 -4.71 13.43 10.02
CA ASP A 207 -4.95 14.71 9.36
C ASP A 207 -5.94 14.54 8.19
N LYS A 208 -7.23 14.57 8.54
CA LYS A 208 -8.34 14.42 7.60
C LYS A 208 -8.50 15.65 6.71
N GLU A 209 -8.22 16.84 7.23
CA GLU A 209 -8.38 18.09 6.50
C GLU A 209 -7.37 18.19 5.36
N TYR A 210 -6.08 17.96 5.65
CA TYR A 210 -5.06 17.92 4.62
C TYR A 210 -5.38 16.87 3.56
N PHE A 211 -5.81 15.67 3.98
CA PHE A 211 -6.23 14.65 3.01
C PHE A 211 -7.36 15.13 2.11
N MET A 212 -8.43 15.73 2.66
CA MET A 212 -9.57 16.17 1.85
C MET A 212 -9.18 17.25 0.84
N ASN A 213 -8.30 18.18 1.22
CA ASN A 213 -7.77 19.19 0.30
C ASN A 213 -7.00 18.55 -0.86
N ILE A 214 -6.11 17.59 -0.56
CA ILE A 214 -5.35 16.88 -1.58
C ILE A 214 -6.23 15.98 -2.44
N PHE A 215 -7.24 15.32 -1.85
CA PHE A 215 -8.22 14.50 -2.55
C PHE A 215 -9.00 15.32 -3.57
N GLN A 216 -9.52 16.49 -3.16
CA GLN A 216 -10.23 17.41 -4.05
C GLN A 216 -9.34 17.88 -5.21
N ILE A 217 -8.15 18.42 -4.91
CA ILE A 217 -7.23 18.91 -5.95
C ILE A 217 -6.90 17.81 -6.97
N THR A 218 -6.65 16.59 -6.47
CA THR A 218 -6.32 15.45 -7.31
C THR A 218 -7.51 15.04 -8.18
N GLY A 219 -8.71 14.93 -7.61
CA GLY A 219 -9.90 14.53 -8.34
C GLY A 219 -10.33 15.56 -9.40
N ASP A 220 -10.24 16.85 -9.08
CA ASP A 220 -10.54 17.93 -10.03
C ASP A 220 -9.56 17.93 -11.21
N ALA A 221 -8.27 17.74 -10.95
CA ALA A 221 -7.26 17.64 -12.00
C ALA A 221 -7.45 16.39 -12.89
N ILE A 222 -7.76 15.23 -12.29
CA ILE A 222 -8.06 13.99 -13.03
C ILE A 222 -9.29 14.19 -13.92
N LYS A 223 -10.36 14.78 -13.37
CA LYS A 223 -11.60 15.06 -14.10
C LYS A 223 -11.37 16.01 -15.27
N ALA A 224 -10.49 17.01 -15.09
CA ALA A 224 -10.09 17.93 -16.14
C ALA A 224 -9.12 17.32 -17.18
N GLY A 225 -8.69 16.07 -17.00
CA GLY A 225 -7.75 15.40 -17.90
C GLY A 225 -6.31 15.93 -17.79
N ILE A 226 -5.95 16.52 -16.65
CA ILE A 226 -4.65 17.17 -16.45
C ILE A 226 -3.65 16.15 -15.88
N PHE A 227 -2.76 15.64 -16.73
CA PHE A 227 -1.77 14.62 -16.38
C PHE A 227 -0.34 15.05 -16.73
N MET A 228 0.25 15.93 -15.92
CA MET A 228 1.57 16.48 -16.21
C MET A 228 2.71 15.48 -15.88
N PRO A 229 3.72 15.31 -16.75
CA PRO A 229 4.93 14.56 -16.41
C PRO A 229 5.84 15.35 -15.46
N ASN A 230 6.31 14.72 -14.39
CA ASN A 230 7.28 15.33 -13.46
C ASN A 230 8.72 14.95 -13.84
N ARG A 231 9.32 15.67 -14.80
CA ARG A 231 10.70 15.42 -15.26
C ARG A 231 11.77 15.72 -14.21
N LYS A 232 11.43 16.43 -13.13
CA LYS A 232 12.36 16.77 -12.04
C LYS A 232 12.44 15.69 -10.97
N SER A 233 11.47 14.77 -10.92
CA SER A 233 11.47 13.65 -9.97
C SER A 233 12.76 12.83 -10.07
N PHE A 234 13.28 12.40 -8.92
CA PHE A 234 14.37 11.43 -8.84
C PHE A 234 14.01 10.12 -9.56
N PHE A 235 12.74 9.73 -9.56
CA PHE A 235 12.26 8.52 -10.20
C PHE A 235 12.01 8.66 -11.70
N CYS A 236 12.12 9.87 -12.27
CA CYS A 236 11.95 10.09 -13.70
C CYS A 236 13.24 9.77 -14.49
N SER A 237 13.55 8.47 -14.60
CA SER A 237 14.65 7.95 -15.41
C SER A 237 14.30 6.64 -16.12
N LYS A 238 15.12 6.21 -17.09
CA LYS A 238 14.94 4.90 -17.75
C LYS A 238 15.11 3.76 -16.76
N ARG A 239 15.95 3.94 -15.74
CA ARG A 239 16.14 2.98 -14.64
C ARG A 239 14.91 2.81 -13.75
N TYR A 240 14.20 3.89 -13.39
CA TYR A 240 13.18 3.85 -12.33
C TYR A 240 11.73 3.96 -12.83
N CYS A 241 11.48 4.67 -13.93
CA CYS A 241 10.14 4.87 -14.45
C CYS A 241 9.82 3.85 -15.53
N LYS A 242 9.04 2.82 -15.20
CA LYS A 242 8.62 1.77 -16.16
C LYS A 242 7.84 2.27 -17.39
N TYR A 243 7.39 3.53 -17.38
CA TYR A 243 6.65 4.17 -18.47
C TYR A 243 7.49 5.20 -19.24
N TRP A 244 8.82 5.23 -19.05
CA TRP A 244 9.67 6.29 -19.59
C TRP A 244 9.54 6.41 -21.11
N ASN A 245 9.53 5.29 -21.84
CA ASN A 245 9.48 5.23 -23.31
C ASN A 245 8.15 5.77 -23.85
N ILE A 246 7.03 5.34 -23.25
CA ILE A 246 5.69 5.82 -23.60
C ILE A 246 5.58 7.31 -23.26
N CYS A 247 6.17 7.73 -22.13
CA CYS A 247 6.14 9.12 -21.69
C CYS A 247 6.97 10.04 -22.61
N GLU A 248 8.13 9.61 -23.13
CA GLU A 248 8.89 10.34 -24.15
C GLU A 248 8.12 10.42 -25.46
N SER A 249 7.48 9.33 -25.89
CA SER A 249 6.67 9.31 -27.12
C SER A 249 5.47 10.27 -27.03
N LYS A 250 4.76 10.26 -25.89
CA LYS A 250 3.54 11.07 -25.69
C LYS A 250 3.81 12.55 -25.42
N TYR A 251 4.79 12.86 -24.57
CA TYR A 251 5.04 14.23 -24.10
C TYR A 251 6.31 14.87 -24.67
N GLY A 252 7.09 14.12 -25.45
CA GLY A 252 8.41 14.57 -25.89
C GLY A 252 9.43 14.67 -24.75
N GLY A 253 10.57 15.26 -25.10
CA GLY A 253 11.75 15.36 -24.23
C GLY A 253 12.44 14.02 -24.01
N LYS A 254 13.49 14.03 -23.17
CA LYS A 254 14.22 12.83 -22.76
C LYS A 254 14.24 12.71 -21.25
N VAL A 255 14.03 11.49 -20.76
CA VAL A 255 14.26 11.18 -19.34
C VAL A 255 15.76 10.98 -19.10
N LYS A 256 16.18 11.08 -17.84
CA LYS A 256 17.55 10.71 -17.45
C LYS A 256 17.76 9.21 -17.71
N GLU A 257 19.00 8.81 -17.94
CA GLU A 257 19.36 7.40 -17.94
C GLU A 257 18.99 6.73 -16.60
#